data_AF-A0A9D6YLV3-F1
#
_entry.id   AF-A0A9D6YLV3-F1
#
_cell.length_a   1.000
_cell.length_b   1.000
_cell.length_c   1.000
_cell.angle_alpha   90.00
_cell.angle_beta   90.00
_cell.angle_gamma   90.00
#
_symmetry.space_group_name_H-M   'P 1'
#
loop_
_entity.id
_entity.type
_entity.pdbx_description
1 polymer ?
#
loop_
_entity_poly.entity_id
_entity_poly.type
_entity_poly.pdbx_seq_one_letter_code
_entity_poly.pdbx_strand_id
1 'polypeptide(L)'
;MPKLFHGRTVPARCPFCRREILPPREIKGGQWYDFSGGYCACGAVFALDPTARNGGAVLLQAMLMACSGDMDRVLSLSLETDYDEGHVHKYNDRTHQVEPQAFGTLYFIRLREGAEVSDADN
;
A
#
# COMPACT_ATOMS: atom_id res chain seq x y z
N MET A 1 -7.28 36.62 18.60
CA MET A 1 -6.15 36.05 17.82
C MET A 1 -6.58 34.71 17.25
N PRO A 2 -6.72 34.53 15.92
CA PRO A 2 -7.02 33.22 15.39
C PRO A 2 -5.74 32.38 15.39
N LYS A 3 -5.80 31.18 15.99
CA LYS A 3 -4.70 30.21 15.97
C LYS A 3 -4.57 29.66 14.55
N LEU A 4 -3.60 30.18 13.80
CA LEU A 4 -3.17 29.63 12.50
C LEU A 4 -2.42 28.31 12.75
N PHE A 5 -3.17 27.23 13.04
CA PHE A 5 -2.66 25.88 12.86
C PHE A 5 -2.51 25.65 11.36
N HIS A 6 -1.36 26.04 10.81
CA HIS A 6 -0.91 25.53 9.52
C HIS A 6 -0.69 24.02 9.74
N GLY A 7 -1.68 23.21 9.36
CA GLY A 7 -1.50 21.77 9.30
C GLY A 7 -0.29 21.49 8.43
N ARG A 8 0.82 21.06 9.03
CA ARG A 8 2.04 20.75 8.30
C ARG A 8 1.71 19.62 7.32
N THR A 9 1.66 19.95 6.04
CA THR A 9 1.67 18.93 4.99
C THR A 9 3.05 18.29 5.01
N VAL A 10 3.10 16.96 4.86
CA VAL A 10 4.34 16.21 4.82
C VAL A 10 4.35 15.28 3.60
N PRO A 11 5.52 14.98 3.01
CA PRO A 11 5.59 14.08 1.88
C PRO A 11 5.14 12.67 2.29
N ALA A 12 4.50 11.96 1.35
CA ALA A 12 4.13 10.56 1.55
C ALA A 12 5.40 9.70 1.56
N ARG A 13 5.61 8.94 2.63
CA ARG A 13 6.80 8.12 2.84
C ARG A 13 6.42 6.67 3.04
N CYS A 14 7.24 5.76 2.50
CA CYS A 14 7.10 4.34 2.74
C CYS A 14 7.21 4.05 4.25
N PRO A 15 6.27 3.29 4.86
CA PRO A 15 6.31 2.99 6.28
C PRO A 15 7.53 2.14 6.68
N PHE A 16 8.06 1.33 5.76
CA PHE A 16 9.17 0.42 6.02
C PHE A 16 10.55 1.07 5.92
N CYS A 17 10.81 1.85 4.87
CA CYS A 17 12.14 2.42 4.61
C CYS A 17 12.21 3.94 4.69
N ARG A 18 11.08 4.62 4.99
CA ARG A 18 10.97 6.08 5.21
C ARG A 18 11.36 6.99 4.03
N ARG A 19 11.70 6.40 2.88
CA ARG A 19 11.90 7.13 1.62
C ARG A 19 10.56 7.66 1.12
N GLU A 20 10.61 8.80 0.43
CA GLU A 20 9.44 9.33 -0.26
C GLU A 20 9.03 8.37 -1.37
N ILE A 21 7.73 8.14 -1.50
CA ILE A 21 7.18 7.30 -2.56
C ILE A 21 6.96 8.14 -3.82
N LEU A 22 6.81 7.49 -4.95
CA LEU A 22 6.28 8.14 -6.14
C LEU A 22 4.74 8.24 -6.04
N PRO A 23 4.11 9.19 -6.75
CA PRO A 23 2.65 9.25 -6.84
C PRO A 23 2.06 7.91 -7.30
N PRO A 24 0.96 7.44 -6.68
CA PRO A 24 0.22 6.27 -7.16
C PRO A 24 -0.21 6.47 -8.62
N ARG A 25 -0.12 5.41 -9.42
CA ARG A 25 -0.53 5.39 -10.82
C ARG A 25 -1.33 4.13 -11.13
N GLU A 26 -2.01 4.13 -12.26
CA GLU A 26 -2.63 2.93 -12.81
C GLU A 26 -1.58 1.81 -12.98
N ILE A 27 -1.93 0.62 -12.52
CA ILE A 27 -1.05 -0.55 -12.56
C ILE A 27 -1.27 -1.29 -13.88
N LYS A 28 -0.22 -1.38 -14.70
CA LYS A 28 -0.29 -2.10 -15.97
C LYS A 28 -0.18 -3.61 -15.74
N GLY A 29 -1.08 -4.39 -16.36
CA GLY A 29 -0.96 -5.84 -16.45
C GLY A 29 -1.60 -6.67 -15.32
N GLY A 30 -2.40 -6.06 -14.44
CA GLY A 30 -3.12 -6.79 -13.38
C GLY A 30 -4.42 -6.09 -13.00
N GLN A 31 -5.49 -6.33 -13.77
CA GLN A 31 -6.83 -5.78 -13.54
C GLN A 31 -7.55 -6.54 -12.42
N TRP A 32 -7.11 -6.39 -11.17
CA TRP A 32 -7.76 -7.09 -10.07
C TRP A 32 -8.80 -6.24 -9.35
N TYR A 33 -8.62 -4.91 -9.24
CA TYR A 33 -9.63 -3.97 -8.67
C TYR A 33 -9.49 -2.50 -9.15
N ASP A 34 -8.68 -2.23 -10.17
CA ASP A 34 -8.44 -0.90 -10.78
C ASP A 34 -8.05 0.25 -9.82
N PHE A 35 -7.52 -0.05 -8.63
CA PHE A 35 -6.95 0.97 -7.77
C PHE A 35 -5.59 1.42 -8.28
N SER A 36 -5.27 2.71 -8.13
CA SER A 36 -3.92 3.21 -8.38
C SER A 36 -2.95 2.71 -7.31
N GLY A 37 -1.69 2.50 -7.66
CA GLY A 37 -0.67 2.00 -6.74
C GLY A 37 0.75 2.31 -7.19
N GLY A 38 1.72 1.63 -6.58
CA GLY A 38 3.12 1.75 -6.96
C GLY A 38 4.05 0.83 -6.18
N TYR A 39 5.35 1.04 -6.41
CA TYR A 39 6.43 0.23 -5.86
C TYR A 39 7.43 1.14 -5.15
N CYS A 40 7.98 0.65 -4.04
CA CYS A 40 9.07 1.27 -3.31
C CYS A 40 10.37 0.50 -3.57
N ALA A 41 11.49 1.21 -3.64
CA ALA A 41 12.82 0.63 -3.84
C ALA A 41 13.28 -0.32 -2.71
N CYS A 42 12.56 -0.37 -1.57
CA CYS A 42 12.82 -1.35 -0.50
C CYS A 42 12.09 -2.69 -0.69
N GLY A 43 11.42 -2.89 -1.84
CA GLY A 43 10.64 -4.08 -2.15
C GLY A 43 9.19 -4.04 -1.67
N ALA A 44 8.75 -2.95 -1.03
CA ALA A 44 7.35 -2.79 -0.67
C ALA A 44 6.52 -2.36 -1.88
N VAL A 45 5.29 -2.86 -1.98
CA VAL A 45 4.27 -2.44 -2.94
C VAL A 45 3.16 -1.72 -2.22
N PHE A 46 2.42 -0.86 -2.91
CA PHE A 46 1.28 -0.19 -2.30
C PHE A 46 0.13 0.08 -3.27
N ALA A 47 -1.08 0.20 -2.73
CA ALA A 47 -2.28 0.63 -3.43
C ALA A 47 -2.99 1.75 -2.65
N LEU A 48 -3.71 2.61 -3.38
CA LEU A 48 -4.42 3.78 -2.86
C LEU A 48 -5.92 3.50 -2.74
N ASP A 49 -6.46 3.69 -1.53
CA ASP A 49 -7.88 3.95 -1.33
C ASP A 49 -8.11 5.47 -1.21
N PRO A 50 -8.64 6.15 -2.23
CA PRO A 50 -8.88 7.59 -2.16
C PRO A 50 -10.03 7.96 -1.22
N THR A 51 -10.89 6.98 -0.86
CA THR A 51 -12.13 7.21 -0.09
C THR A 51 -12.06 6.76 1.37
N ALA A 52 -11.05 5.95 1.73
CA ALA A 52 -10.96 5.22 3.00
C ALA A 52 -12.22 4.38 3.33
N ARG A 53 -12.83 3.78 2.30
CA ARG A 53 -14.02 2.91 2.41
C ARG A 53 -13.86 1.55 1.75
N ASN A 54 -12.77 1.35 1.00
CA ASN A 54 -12.51 0.15 0.21
C ASN A 54 -11.29 -0.62 0.73
N GLY A 55 -10.91 -0.41 2.00
CA GLY A 55 -9.64 -0.88 2.57
C GLY A 55 -9.33 -2.35 2.31
N GLY A 56 -10.31 -3.25 2.46
CA GLY A 56 -10.12 -4.68 2.17
C GLY A 56 -9.77 -4.96 0.71
N ALA A 57 -10.46 -4.33 -0.25
CA ALA A 57 -10.20 -4.52 -1.67
C ALA A 57 -8.85 -3.90 -2.10
N VAL A 58 -8.51 -2.73 -1.54
CA VAL A 58 -7.22 -2.06 -1.80
C VAL A 58 -6.06 -2.86 -1.22
N LEU A 59 -6.20 -3.39 -0.01
CA LEU A 59 -5.23 -4.27 0.61
C LEU A 59 -5.02 -5.53 -0.23
N LEU A 60 -6.11 -6.19 -0.65
CA LEU A 60 -6.04 -7.36 -1.51
C LEU A 60 -5.34 -7.06 -2.85
N GLN A 61 -5.61 -5.90 -3.46
CA GLN A 61 -4.87 -5.49 -4.64
C GLN A 61 -3.37 -5.35 -4.36
N ALA A 62 -2.98 -4.71 -3.26
CA ALA A 62 -1.57 -4.58 -2.90
C ALA A 62 -0.91 -5.95 -2.66
N MET A 63 -1.62 -6.91 -2.05
CA MET A 63 -1.13 -8.29 -1.89
C MET A 63 -0.96 -8.99 -3.24
N LEU A 64 -1.93 -8.89 -4.15
CA LEU A 64 -1.81 -9.43 -5.51
C LEU A 64 -0.64 -8.81 -6.27
N MET A 65 -0.41 -7.50 -6.12
CA MET A 65 0.77 -6.84 -6.70
C MET A 65 2.08 -7.41 -6.15
N ALA A 66 2.16 -7.69 -4.85
CA ALA A 66 3.33 -8.31 -4.24
C ALA A 66 3.55 -9.75 -4.74
N CYS A 67 2.47 -10.49 -4.95
CA CYS A 67 2.47 -11.88 -5.42
C CYS A 67 2.42 -12.01 -6.95
N SER A 68 2.65 -10.94 -7.72
CA SER A 68 2.62 -10.97 -9.19
C SER A 68 1.30 -11.48 -9.79
N GLY A 69 0.18 -11.25 -9.11
CA GLY A 69 -1.17 -11.64 -9.53
C GLY A 69 -1.59 -13.05 -9.11
N ASP A 70 -0.77 -13.76 -8.35
CA ASP A 70 -1.08 -15.11 -7.86
C ASP A 70 -2.01 -15.05 -6.63
N MET A 71 -3.28 -15.36 -6.84
CA MET A 71 -4.30 -15.38 -5.79
C MET A 71 -4.07 -16.52 -4.78
N ASP A 72 -3.64 -17.70 -5.24
CA ASP A 72 -3.43 -18.84 -4.36
C ASP A 72 -2.29 -18.55 -3.38
N ARG A 73 -1.22 -17.92 -3.88
CA ARG A 73 -0.14 -17.41 -3.02
C ARG A 73 -0.64 -16.37 -2.04
N VAL A 74 -1.48 -15.41 -2.46
CA VAL A 74 -2.04 -14.40 -1.53
C VAL A 74 -2.81 -15.06 -0.38
N LEU A 75 -3.60 -16.09 -0.69
CA LEU A 75 -4.40 -16.82 0.30
C LEU A 75 -3.55 -17.69 1.24
N SER A 76 -2.30 -18.02 0.85
CA SER A 76 -1.37 -18.76 1.70
C SER A 76 -0.54 -17.88 2.63
N LEU A 77 -0.49 -16.55 2.42
CA LEU A 77 0.34 -15.65 3.23
C LEU A 77 -0.28 -15.39 4.61
N SER A 78 0.56 -15.39 5.63
CA SER A 78 0.23 -14.96 6.99
C SER A 78 0.92 -13.63 7.33
N LEU A 79 0.15 -12.70 7.90
CA LEU A 79 0.65 -11.41 8.37
C LEU A 79 1.73 -11.62 9.45
N GLU A 80 2.78 -10.79 9.41
CA GLU A 80 3.98 -10.83 10.26
C GLU A 80 4.87 -12.08 10.10
N THR A 81 4.40 -13.14 9.45
CA THR A 81 5.19 -14.34 9.11
C THR A 81 5.76 -14.23 7.70
N ASP A 82 4.90 -14.00 6.71
CA ASP A 82 5.28 -14.01 5.29
C ASP A 82 5.32 -12.59 4.70
N TYR A 83 4.58 -11.67 5.30
CA TYR A 83 4.56 -10.28 4.87
C TYR A 83 4.33 -9.32 6.04
N ASP A 84 4.81 -8.10 5.87
CA ASP A 84 4.51 -6.97 6.75
C ASP A 84 3.51 -6.04 6.05
N GLU A 85 2.56 -5.52 6.83
CA GLU A 85 1.58 -4.52 6.40
C GLU A 85 1.91 -3.14 6.99
N GLY A 86 1.65 -2.08 6.24
CA GLY A 86 1.78 -0.72 6.73
C GLY A 86 0.82 0.23 6.04
N HIS A 87 0.54 1.36 6.69
CA HIS A 87 -0.39 2.36 6.15
C HIS A 87 0.17 3.77 6.20
N VAL A 88 -0.23 4.57 5.21
CA VAL A 88 -0.14 6.03 5.26
C VAL A 88 -1.54 6.59 5.15
N HIS A 89 -2.05 7.09 6.27
CA HIS A 89 -3.37 7.72 6.34
C HIS A 89 -3.31 9.20 5.97
N LYS A 90 -4.47 9.74 5.63
CA LYS A 90 -4.67 11.15 5.29
C LYS A 90 -3.81 11.61 4.11
N TYR A 91 -3.71 10.74 3.12
CA TYR A 91 -3.04 11.01 1.86
C TYR A 91 -3.99 11.75 0.90
N ASN A 92 -3.51 12.84 0.30
CA ASN A 92 -4.19 13.57 -0.76
C ASN A 92 -3.56 13.17 -2.11
N ASP A 93 -4.37 12.58 -2.98
CA ASP A 93 -3.98 12.08 -4.30
C ASP A 93 -3.68 13.19 -5.31
N ARG A 94 -4.32 14.36 -5.16
CA ARG A 94 -4.11 15.53 -6.03
C ARG A 94 -2.82 16.26 -5.73
N THR A 95 -2.47 16.39 -4.44
CA THR A 95 -1.27 17.13 -4.01
C THR A 95 -0.08 16.23 -3.74
N HIS A 96 -0.27 14.91 -3.68
CA HIS A 96 0.74 13.93 -3.31
C HIS A 96 1.37 14.20 -1.92
N GLN A 97 0.53 14.57 -0.96
CA GLN A 97 0.95 14.92 0.40
C GLN A 97 0.09 14.23 1.44
N VAL A 98 0.64 14.06 2.64
CA VAL A 98 -0.12 13.70 3.83
C VAL A 98 -0.53 14.99 4.54
N GLU A 99 -1.82 15.18 4.73
CA GLU A 99 -2.38 16.43 5.27
C GLU A 99 -3.59 16.15 6.18
N PRO A 100 -3.82 16.93 7.24
CA PRO A 100 -4.80 16.55 8.26
C PRO A 100 -6.25 16.39 7.79
N GLN A 101 -6.62 17.05 6.68
CA GLN A 101 -7.98 17.09 6.13
C GLN A 101 -8.23 16.03 5.03
N ALA A 102 -7.20 15.31 4.58
CA ALA A 102 -7.35 14.31 3.53
C ALA A 102 -7.90 12.98 4.08
N PHE A 103 -8.54 12.23 3.20
CA PHE A 103 -9.19 10.95 3.52
C PHE A 103 -8.42 9.74 3.02
N GLY A 104 -7.61 9.90 1.98
CA GLY A 104 -6.98 8.76 1.30
C GLY A 104 -6.08 7.95 2.23
N THR A 105 -6.03 6.64 2.01
CA THR A 105 -5.12 5.73 2.68
C THR A 105 -4.33 4.94 1.66
N LEU A 106 -3.01 4.93 1.82
CA LEU A 106 -2.12 4.04 1.09
C LEU A 106 -1.89 2.78 1.93
N TYR A 107 -2.13 1.62 1.34
CA TYR A 107 -1.92 0.31 1.93
C TYR A 107 -0.63 -0.26 1.35
N PHE A 108 0.33 -0.59 2.22
CA PHE A 108 1.63 -1.11 1.84
C PHE A 108 1.76 -2.57 2.26
N ILE A 109 2.29 -3.39 1.35
CA ILE A 109 2.66 -4.78 1.59
C ILE A 109 4.16 -4.93 1.31
N ARG A 110 4.87 -5.65 2.18
CA ARG A 110 6.25 -6.07 1.95
C ARG A 110 6.41 -7.54 2.29
N LEU A 111 6.75 -8.37 1.29
CA LEU A 111 7.06 -9.78 1.52
C LEU A 111 8.37 -9.91 2.31
N ARG A 112 8.43 -10.89 3.21
CA ARG A 112 9.62 -11.28 3.96
C ARG A 112 10.42 -12.30 3.15
N GLU A 113 11.73 -12.37 3.40
CA GLU A 113 12.59 -13.37 2.75
C GLU A 113 12.15 -14.78 3.19
N GLY A 114 11.97 -15.69 2.22
CA GLY A 114 11.54 -17.06 2.49
C GLY A 114 10.03 -17.31 2.44
N ALA A 115 9.21 -16.33 2.03
CA ALA A 115 7.77 -16.52 1.73
C ALA A 115 7.51 -17.35 0.45
N GLU A 116 8.26 -18.44 0.29
CA GLU A 116 8.12 -19.46 -0.75
C GLU A 116 7.32 -20.65 -0.22
N VAL A 117 6.65 -21.31 -1.15
CA VAL A 117 5.54 -22.27 -0.98
C VAL A 117 5.87 -23.39 0.01
N SER A 118 4.98 -23.61 0.98
CA SER A 118 4.85 -24.95 1.57
C SER A 118 4.16 -25.84 0.53
N ASP A 119 4.94 -26.65 -0.19
CA ASP A 119 4.41 -27.76 -0.97
C ASP A 119 3.77 -28.75 0.00
N ALA A 120 2.47 -28.60 0.23
CA ALA A 120 1.67 -29.56 0.98
C ALA A 120 0.92 -30.46 -0.01
N ASP A 121 1.67 -31.32 -0.71
CA ASP A 121 1.18 -32.59 -1.23
C ASP A 121 1.88 -33.72 -0.47
N ASN A 122 1.20 -34.29 0.53
CA ASN A 122 1.20 -35.73 0.80
C ASN A 122 -0.01 -36.14 1.64
#